data_AF-B8C3B1-F1
#
_entry.id   AF-B8C3B1-F1
#
_cell.length_a   1.000
_cell.length_b   1.000
_cell.length_c   1.000
_cell.angle_alpha   90.00
_cell.angle_beta   90.00
_cell.angle_gamma   90.00
#
_symmetry.space_group_name_H-M   'P 1'
#
loop_
_entity.id
_entity.type
_entity.pdbx_description
1 polymer ?
#
loop_
_entity_poly.entity_id
_entity_poly.type
_entity_poly.pdbx_seq_one_letter_code
_entity_poly.pdbx_strand_id
1 'polypeptide(L)' 'GQHLLVDIKDVDAQFLNSEERLATAMISLINESKLTLLSYHCHSLVPIGVSCAGVLLESHIAFHTWPLEGVITLDLFTCG' A
#
# COMPACT_ATOMS: atom_id res chain seq x y z
N GLY A 1 5.13 15.67 10.88
CA GLY A 1 4.87 14.69 9.81
C GLY A 1 3.72 15.14 8.94
N GLN A 2 3.62 14.58 7.74
CA GLN A 2 2.50 14.77 6.83
C GLN A 2 1.79 13.42 6.67
N HIS A 3 0.46 13.42 6.81
CA HIS A 3 -0.34 12.20 6.64
C HIS A 3 -1.25 12.36 5.43
N LEU A 4 -0.95 11.61 4.37
CA LEU A 4 -1.79 11.49 3.20
C LEU A 4 -2.73 10.30 3.37
N LEU A 5 -4.03 10.55 3.18
CA LEU A 5 -5.08 9.55 3.06
C LEU A 5 -5.59 9.62 1.62
N VAL A 6 -5.44 8.55 0.86
CA VAL A 6 -5.70 8.54 -0.58
C VAL A 6 -6.59 7.37 -0.95
N ASP A 7 -7.70 7.66 -1.62
CA ASP A 7 -8.52 6.66 -2.29
C ASP A 7 -8.25 6.72 -3.80
N ILE A 8 -7.86 5.58 -4.38
CA ILE A 8 -7.68 5.44 -5.83
C ILE A 8 -8.75 4.49 -6.34
N LYS A 9 -9.46 4.94 -7.38
CA LYS A 9 -10.57 4.21 -8.02
C LYS A 9 -10.19 3.78 -9.43
N ASP A 10 -11.00 2.91 -10.01
CA ASP A 10 -10.86 2.42 -11.38
C ASP A 10 -9.53 1.68 -11.63
N VAL A 11 -9.04 0.96 -10.62
CA VAL A 11 -7.82 0.16 -10.69
C VAL A 11 -8.16 -1.28 -11.11
N ASP A 12 -7.30 -1.88 -11.93
CA ASP A 12 -7.45 -3.26 -12.39
C ASP A 12 -7.62 -4.26 -11.23
N ALA A 13 -8.69 -5.04 -11.27
CA ALA A 13 -9.05 -5.98 -10.21
C ALA A 13 -7.99 -7.08 -10.01
N GLN A 14 -7.32 -7.53 -11.08
CA GLN A 14 -6.26 -8.53 -10.93
C GLN A 14 -5.07 -7.93 -10.18
N PHE A 15 -4.72 -6.68 -10.47
CA PHE A 15 -3.66 -5.96 -9.75
C PHE A 15 -4.00 -5.81 -8.28
N LEU A 16 -5.22 -5.39 -7.97
CA LEU A 16 -5.71 -5.27 -6.59
C LEU A 16 -5.76 -6.60 -5.83
N ASN A 17 -5.81 -7.73 -6.53
CA ASN A 17 -5.81 -9.06 -5.93
C ASN A 17 -4.42 -9.75 -5.95
N SER A 18 -3.33 -9.00 -6.13
CA SER A 18 -1.98 -9.55 -6.27
C SER A 18 -1.03 -8.95 -5.23
N GLU A 19 -0.80 -9.71 -4.16
CA GLU A 19 0.07 -9.31 -3.06
C GLU A 19 1.48 -8.95 -3.53
N GLU A 20 2.08 -9.78 -4.39
CA GLU A 20 3.42 -9.56 -4.95
C GLU A 20 3.53 -8.22 -5.71
N ARG A 21 2.56 -7.93 -6.59
CA ARG A 21 2.56 -6.72 -7.40
C ARG A 21 2.33 -5.47 -6.56
N LEU A 22 1.42 -5.55 -5.59
CA LEU A 22 1.14 -4.43 -4.68
C LEU A 22 2.32 -4.15 -3.73
N ALA A 23 2.94 -5.19 -3.18
CA ALA A 23 4.16 -5.05 -2.39
C ALA A 23 5.29 -4.39 -3.21
N THR A 24 5.48 -4.85 -4.45
CA THR A 24 6.47 -4.26 -5.36
C THR A 24 6.18 -2.78 -5.64
N ALA A 25 4.92 -2.42 -5.91
CA ALA A 25 4.52 -1.02 -6.15
C ALA A 25 4.76 -0.14 -4.91
N MET A 26 4.44 -0.63 -3.71
CA MET A 26 4.69 0.07 -2.45
C MET A 26 6.20 0.30 -2.23
N ILE A 27 7.04 -0.72 -2.45
CA ILE A 27 8.50 -0.59 -2.31
C ILE A 27 9.06 0.44 -3.30
N SER A 28 8.60 0.42 -4.55
CA SER A 28 8.98 1.43 -5.56
C SER A 28 8.60 2.84 -5.12
N LEU A 29 7.35 3.04 -4.66
CA LEU A 29 6.87 4.33 -4.16
C LEU A 29 7.77 4.88 -3.03
N ILE A 30 8.14 4.02 -2.08
CA ILE A 30 9.00 4.39 -0.95
C ILE A 30 10.40 4.80 -1.43
N ASN A 31 10.99 4.01 -2.33
CA ASN A 31 12.31 4.28 -2.90
C ASN A 31 12.34 5.62 -3.68
N GLU A 32 11.32 5.87 -4.51
CA GLU A 32 11.17 7.12 -5.25
C GLU A 32 10.96 8.33 -4.32
N SER A 33 10.27 8.12 -3.20
CA SER A 33 10.06 9.13 -2.16
C SER A 33 11.28 9.37 -1.28
N LYS A 34 12.38 8.61 -1.47
CA LYS A 34 13.61 8.65 -0.66
C LYS A 34 13.35 8.41 0.83
N LEU A 35 12.35 7.60 1.16
CA LEU A 35 12.03 7.19 2.52
C LEU A 35 12.72 5.86 2.82
N THR A 36 12.98 5.60 4.10
CA THR A 36 13.59 4.34 4.54
C THR A 36 12.52 3.38 5.04
N LEU A 37 12.31 2.27 4.32
CA LEU A 37 11.47 1.15 4.75
C LEU A 37 12.27 0.23 5.69
N LEU A 38 11.77 0.01 6.90
CA LEU A 38 12.38 -0.91 7.86
C LEU A 38 11.87 -2.34 7.67
N SER A 39 10.55 -2.49 7.52
CA SER A 39 9.89 -3.77 7.30
C SER A 39 8.52 -3.56 6.68
N TYR A 40 7.98 -4.61 6.06
CA TYR A 40 6.59 -4.63 5.63
C TYR A 40 6.00 -6.03 5.78
N HIS A 41 4.67 -6.08 5.83
CA HIS A 41 3.91 -7.32 5.79
C HIS A 41 2.66 -7.09 4.95
N CYS A 42 2.48 -7.92 3.93
CA CYS A 42 1.26 -7.96 3.14
C CYS A 42 0.58 -9.32 3.36
N HIS A 43 -0.74 -9.34 3.21
CA HIS A 43 -1.55 -10.54 3.32
C HIS A 43 -2.70 -10.52 2.32
N SER A 44 -2.72 -11.52 1.46
CA SER A 44 -3.84 -11.84 0.57
C SER A 44 -5.05 -12.27 1.40
N LEU A 45 -6.19 -11.63 1.16
CA LEU A 45 -7.44 -11.88 1.86
C LEU A 45 -8.28 -12.92 1.12
N VAL A 46 -9.12 -13.63 1.87
CA VAL A 46 -10.11 -14.56 1.32
C VAL A 46 -11.49 -13.89 1.36
N PRO A 47 -12.28 -13.87 0.27
CA PRO A 47 -12.01 -14.54 -1.01
C PRO A 47 -11.04 -13.81 -1.95
N ILE A 48 -10.93 -12.49 -1.87
CA ILE A 48 -10.04 -11.66 -2.68
C ILE A 48 -9.64 -10.39 -1.92
N GLY A 49 -8.59 -9.72 -2.39
CA GLY A 49 -8.03 -8.49 -1.84
C GLY A 49 -6.71 -8.72 -1.14
N VAL A 50 -6.09 -7.63 -0.73
CA VAL A 50 -4.79 -7.58 -0.08
C VAL A 50 -4.82 -6.44 0.94
N SER A 51 -4.33 -6.72 2.14
CA SER A 51 -3.96 -5.71 3.12
C SER A 51 -2.44 -5.70 3.27
N CYS A 52 -1.84 -4.52 3.35
CA CYS A 52 -0.41 -4.40 3.60
C CYS A 52 -0.10 -3.23 4.52
N ALA A 53 0.93 -3.40 5.35
CA ALA A 53 1.48 -2.34 6.18
C ALA A 53 3.01 -2.39 6.13
N GLY A 54 3.64 -1.22 6.08
CA GLY A 54 5.07 -1.00 6.12
C GLY A 54 5.46 -0.02 7.21
N VAL A 55 6.50 -0.34 7.96
CA VAL A 55 7.10 0.54 8.96
C VAL A 55 8.21 1.34 8.29
N LEU A 56 8.05 2.66 8.25
CA LEU A 56 9.11 3.57 7.81
C LEU A 56 9.95 3.98 9.02
N LEU A 57 11.14 4.54 8.78
CA LEU A 57 12.09 4.90 9.85
C LEU A 57 11.45 5.69 11.01
N GLU A 58 10.51 6.59 10.71
CA GLU A 58 9.86 7.47 11.69
C GLU A 58 8.33 7.53 11.52
N SER A 59 7.74 6.62 10.74
CA SER A 59 6.33 6.67 10.34
C SER A 59 5.84 5.35 9.74
N HIS A 60 4.84 5.36 8.85
CA HIS A 60 4.28 4.15 8.25
C HIS A 60 3.64 4.41 6.88
N ILE A 61 3.44 3.31 6.15
CA ILE A 61 2.58 3.22 4.97
C ILE A 61 1.63 2.03 5.18
N ALA A 62 0.37 2.14 4.79
CA ALA A 62 -0.56 1.03 4.79
C ALA A 62 -1.53 1.16 3.63
N PHE A 63 -2.00 0.03 3.10
CA PHE A 63 -3.08 0.04 2.13
C PHE A 63 -4.00 -1.16 2.28
N HIS A 64 -5.23 -0.98 1.82
CA HIS A 64 -6.25 -2.00 1.73
C HIS A 64 -6.93 -1.93 0.37
N THR A 65 -7.24 -3.10 -0.19
CA THR A 65 -7.78 -3.21 -1.56
C THR A 65 -9.15 -3.88 -1.56
N TRP A 66 -9.98 -3.43 -2.50
CA TRP A 66 -11.31 -3.93 -2.81
C TRP A 66 -11.39 -4.21 -4.31
N PRO A 67 -10.96 -5.41 -4.74
CA PRO A 67 -10.82 -5.70 -6.17
C PRO A 67 -12.12 -5.67 -6.97
N LEU A 68 -13.27 -6.03 -6.37
CA LEU A 68 -14.57 -6.00 -7.09
C LEU A 68 -15.01 -4.57 -7.39
N GLU A 69 -14.67 -3.66 -6.49
CA GLU A 69 -14.99 -2.24 -6.55
C GLU A 69 -13.94 -1.46 -7.36
N GLY A 70 -12.79 -2.07 -7.66
CA GLY A 70 -11.68 -1.40 -8.35
C GLY A 70 -11.01 -0.33 -7.48
N VAL A 71 -11.01 -0.51 -6.15
CA VAL A 71 -10.54 0.50 -5.19
C VAL A 71 -9.34 0.03 -4.39
N ILE A 72 -8.41 0.95 -4.14
CA ILE A 72 -7.38 0.85 -3.11
C ILE A 72 -7.40 2.11 -2.26
N THR A 73 -7.33 1.94 -0.94
CA THR A 73 -7.15 3.03 0.03
C THR A 73 -5.75 2.96 0.60
N LEU A 74 -5.05 4.08 0.68
CA LEU A 74 -3.64 4.19 1.08
C LEU A 74 -3.49 5.26 2.17
N ASP A 75 -2.85 4.86 3.26
CA ASP A 75 -2.34 5.73 4.32
C ASP A 75 -0.82 5.88 4.11
N LEU A 76 -0.34 7.09 3.85
CA LEU A 76 1.09 7.40 3.81
C LEU A 76 1.39 8.49 4.83
N PHE A 77 1.94 8.08 5.96
CA PHE A 77 2.44 9.00 6.96
C PHE A 77 3.94 9.14 6.79
N THR A 78 4.44 10.37 6.66
CA THR A 78 5.87 10.67 6.59
C THR A 78 6.26 11.64 7.69
N CYS A 79 7.44 11.43 8.25
CA CYS A 79 8.13 12.39 9.10
C CYS A 79 9.40 12.84 8.36
N GLY A 80 9.86 14.04 8.66
CA GLY A 80 11.07 14.61 8.09
C GLY A 80 11.80 15.39 9.16
#